data_AF-A0A1B7K190-F1
#
_entry.id   AF-A0A1B7K190-F1
#
_cell.length_a   1.000
_cell.length_b   1.000
_cell.length_c   1.000
_cell.angle_alpha   90.00
_cell.angle_beta   90.00
_cell.angle_gamma   90.00
#
_symmetry.space_group_name_H-M   'P 1'
#
loop_
_entity.id
_entity.type
_entity.pdbx_description
1 polymer ?
#
loop_
_entity_poly.entity_id
_entity_poly.type
_entity_poly.pdbx_seq_one_letter_code
_entity_poly.pdbx_strand_id
1 'polypeptide(L)'
;MKWIIAGVAALALVGCDNTSNAPFGLNWGQTIDSVNFIKAGDCKANGSKTICTFGAQKPFNDWSYENQLVFEGNNLSQVVTTIVGVEDYASPKPNFDNFKQKLNSEISYLAEKGFDKETADSVNNKCQSEASCDKVGESAQTSLGMSNLWVTINPTPIAIITFTQQ
;
A
#
# COMPACT_ATOMS: atom_id res chain seq x y z
N MET A 1 51.63 3.48 37.00
CA MET A 1 50.60 3.93 36.04
C MET A 1 50.75 3.17 34.74
N LYS A 2 49.76 2.34 34.38
CA LYS A 2 49.29 2.12 33.00
C LYS A 2 48.09 1.18 33.08
N TRP A 3 46.91 1.79 32.94
CA TRP A 3 45.65 1.11 32.74
C TRP A 3 45.63 0.56 31.32
N ILE A 4 45.29 -0.71 31.13
CA ILE A 4 44.80 -1.21 29.85
C ILE A 4 43.46 -1.89 30.14
N ILE A 5 42.41 -1.07 30.07
CA ILE A 5 41.04 -1.50 29.81
C ILE A 5 40.89 -1.37 28.30
N ALA A 6 40.61 -2.47 27.61
CA ALA A 6 39.88 -2.54 26.34
C ALA A 6 39.99 -3.97 25.81
N GLY A 7 38.93 -4.68 25.48
CA GLY A 7 37.52 -4.33 25.43
C GLY A 7 36.83 -5.56 24.85
N VAL A 8 35.86 -6.10 25.57
CA VAL A 8 34.98 -7.12 25.01
C VAL A 8 34.11 -6.38 24.00
N ALA A 9 34.42 -6.51 22.71
CA ALA A 9 33.49 -6.15 21.66
C ALA A 9 32.34 -7.16 21.75
N ALA A 10 31.32 -6.78 22.52
CA ALA A 10 30.06 -7.48 22.59
C ALA A 10 29.49 -7.58 21.18
N LEU A 11 29.09 -8.79 20.83
CA LEU A 11 28.24 -9.12 19.69
C LEU A 11 27.02 -8.19 19.71
N ALA A 12 27.03 -7.14 18.90
CA ALA A 12 25.79 -6.52 18.47
C ALA A 12 25.19 -7.49 17.45
N LEU A 13 24.42 -8.45 17.99
CA LEU A 13 23.25 -8.98 17.32
C LEU A 13 22.44 -7.77 16.86
N VAL A 14 22.69 -7.30 15.64
CA VAL A 14 21.64 -6.67 14.86
C VAL A 14 20.63 -7.78 14.64
N GLY A 15 19.76 -7.95 15.63
CA GLY A 15 18.49 -8.59 15.45
C GLY A 15 17.83 -7.83 14.31
N CYS A 16 17.90 -8.40 13.11
CA CYS A 16 17.00 -8.08 12.04
C CYS A 16 15.62 -8.46 12.57
N ASP A 17 14.99 -7.52 13.28
CA ASP A 17 13.55 -7.50 13.47
C ASP A 17 12.99 -7.31 12.06
N ASN A 18 12.88 -8.43 11.32
CA ASN A 18 12.38 -8.54 9.96
C ASN A 18 10.87 -8.30 9.89
N THR A 19 10.29 -7.60 10.87
CA THR A 19 8.94 -7.09 10.78
C THR A 19 8.95 -5.92 9.80
N SER A 20 8.75 -6.27 8.52
CA SER A 20 8.30 -5.37 7.47
C SER A 20 7.19 -4.47 8.02
N ASN A 21 7.52 -3.22 8.35
CA ASN A 21 6.54 -2.29 8.93
C ASN A 21 5.67 -1.61 7.85
N ALA A 22 6.09 -1.64 6.59
CA ALA A 22 5.27 -1.24 5.44
C ALA A 22 4.75 -2.49 4.68
N PRO A 23 3.70 -2.36 3.86
CA PRO A 23 3.17 -3.46 3.06
C PRO A 23 4.19 -4.09 2.09
N PHE A 24 3.93 -5.32 1.64
CA PHE A 24 4.67 -5.99 0.55
C PHE A 24 6.17 -6.25 0.81
N GLY A 25 6.54 -6.50 2.07
CA GLY A 25 7.94 -6.77 2.44
C GLY A 25 8.81 -5.51 2.50
N LEU A 26 8.18 -4.33 2.53
CA LEU A 26 8.83 -3.03 2.56
C LEU A 26 8.97 -2.49 3.99
N ASN A 27 9.87 -1.54 4.17
CA ASN A 27 10.05 -0.82 5.43
C ASN A 27 9.79 0.67 5.24
N TRP A 28 9.07 1.28 6.17
CA TRP A 28 8.99 2.74 6.23
C TRP A 28 10.38 3.34 6.39
N GLY A 29 10.64 4.43 5.67
CA GLY A 29 11.92 5.10 5.71
C GLY A 29 13.03 4.47 4.86
N GLN A 30 12.83 3.29 4.27
CA GLN A 30 13.87 2.68 3.43
C GLN A 30 14.12 3.50 2.17
N THR A 31 15.35 3.47 1.68
CA THR A 31 15.74 4.28 0.52
C THR A 31 15.29 3.64 -0.79
N ILE A 32 15.10 4.45 -1.84
CA ILE A 32 14.76 3.95 -3.17
C ILE A 32 15.76 2.88 -3.67
N ASP A 33 17.05 3.10 -3.43
CA ASP A 33 18.15 2.22 -3.86
C ASP A 33 18.16 0.87 -3.11
N SER A 34 17.48 0.79 -1.95
CA SER A 34 17.36 -0.44 -1.17
C SER A 34 16.24 -1.37 -1.67
N VAL A 35 15.37 -0.89 -2.57
CA VAL A 35 14.25 -1.66 -3.11
C VAL A 35 14.68 -2.34 -4.41
N ASN A 36 14.99 -3.63 -4.32
CA ASN A 36 15.64 -4.40 -5.38
C ASN A 36 14.85 -4.57 -6.70
N PHE A 37 13.54 -4.37 -6.69
CA PHE A 37 12.69 -4.51 -7.88
C PHE A 37 12.46 -3.19 -8.62
N ILE A 38 12.92 -2.06 -8.08
CA ILE A 38 12.89 -0.77 -8.76
C ILE A 38 13.99 -0.73 -9.82
N LYS A 39 13.61 -0.44 -11.06
CA LYS A 39 14.52 -0.31 -12.20
C LYS A 39 14.59 1.12 -12.69
N ALA A 40 15.64 1.42 -13.46
CA ALA A 40 15.79 2.69 -14.12
C ALA A 40 14.60 2.94 -15.06
N GLY A 41 13.89 4.06 -14.85
CA GLY A 41 12.71 4.44 -15.63
C GLY A 41 11.36 4.17 -14.94
N ASP A 42 11.34 3.39 -13.85
CA ASP A 42 10.09 3.10 -13.11
C ASP A 42 9.60 4.32 -12.31
N CYS A 43 10.48 5.28 -12.05
CA CYS A 43 10.23 6.40 -11.15
C CYS A 43 10.27 7.75 -11.84
N LYS A 44 9.41 8.67 -11.38
CA LYS A 44 9.34 10.06 -11.84
C LYS A 44 9.38 11.01 -10.64
N ALA A 45 10.13 12.09 -10.78
CA ALA A 45 10.12 13.18 -9.81
C ALA A 45 8.83 14.00 -9.94
N ASN A 46 8.21 14.32 -8.81
CA ASN A 46 7.04 15.17 -8.69
C ASN A 46 7.20 16.09 -7.48
N GLY A 47 7.73 17.30 -7.71
CA GLY A 47 8.06 18.24 -6.64
C GLY A 47 9.14 17.68 -5.71
N SER A 48 8.85 17.63 -4.40
CA SER A 48 9.72 17.04 -3.38
C SER A 48 9.62 15.51 -3.27
N LYS A 49 8.79 14.88 -4.09
CA LYS A 49 8.52 13.44 -4.05
C LYS A 49 9.08 12.73 -5.28
N THR A 50 9.47 11.48 -5.10
CA THR A 50 9.73 10.54 -6.19
C THR A 50 8.67 9.46 -6.15
N ILE A 51 7.98 9.25 -7.27
CA ILE A 51 6.89 8.28 -7.39
C ILE A 51 7.35 7.18 -8.34
N CYS A 52 7.41 5.95 -7.86
CA CYS A 52 7.69 4.76 -8.66
C CYS A 52 6.41 4.00 -8.90
N THR A 53 6.04 3.81 -10.18
CA THR A 53 4.76 3.19 -10.57
C THR A 53 5.00 1.81 -11.14
N PHE A 54 4.21 0.85 -10.68
CA PHE A 54 4.29 -0.55 -11.05
C PHE A 54 2.90 -1.04 -11.47
N GLY A 55 2.82 -1.77 -12.58
CA GLY A 55 1.58 -2.47 -12.95
C GLY A 55 1.32 -3.67 -12.04
N ALA A 56 0.40 -4.55 -12.46
CA ALA A 56 0.10 -5.81 -11.79
C ALA A 56 1.33 -6.75 -11.81
N GLN A 57 2.18 -6.64 -10.79
CA GLN A 57 3.39 -7.45 -10.62
C GLN A 57 3.68 -7.75 -9.15
N LYS A 58 4.38 -8.86 -8.88
CA LYS A 58 4.92 -9.16 -7.55
C LYS A 58 5.98 -8.12 -7.14
N PRO A 59 6.06 -7.72 -5.85
CA PRO A 59 5.43 -8.32 -4.66
C PRO A 59 4.06 -7.73 -4.26
N PHE A 60 3.44 -6.91 -5.12
CA PHE A 60 2.14 -6.32 -4.83
C PHE A 60 1.01 -7.34 -4.87
N ASN A 61 -0.16 -6.98 -4.33
CA ASN A 61 -1.33 -7.85 -4.30
C ASN A 61 -1.74 -8.28 -5.72
N ASP A 62 -2.02 -9.57 -5.95
CA ASP A 62 -2.42 -10.12 -7.25
C ASP A 62 -3.71 -9.46 -7.81
N TRP A 63 -4.52 -8.80 -6.97
CA TRP A 63 -5.74 -8.10 -7.39
C TRP A 63 -5.52 -6.60 -7.66
N SER A 64 -4.32 -6.09 -7.38
CA SER A 64 -3.93 -4.72 -7.69
C SER A 64 -3.66 -4.56 -9.18
N TYR A 65 -4.06 -3.42 -9.73
CA TYR A 65 -3.83 -3.07 -11.12
C TYR A 65 -2.61 -2.18 -11.29
N GLU A 66 -2.52 -1.17 -10.44
CA GLU A 66 -1.38 -0.25 -10.40
C GLU A 66 -0.98 -0.03 -8.94
N ASN A 67 0.31 0.02 -8.68
CA ASN A 67 0.86 0.31 -7.37
C ASN A 67 1.89 1.42 -7.50
N GLN A 68 1.94 2.29 -6.49
CA GLN A 68 2.91 3.37 -6.43
C GLN A 68 3.64 3.33 -5.10
N LEU A 69 4.97 3.44 -5.18
CA LEU A 69 5.82 3.71 -4.04
C LEU A 69 6.19 5.18 -4.08
N VAL A 70 5.85 5.91 -3.03
CA VAL A 70 6.09 7.34 -2.92
C VAL A 70 7.20 7.56 -1.90
N PHE A 71 8.26 8.20 -2.36
CA PHE A 71 9.44 8.54 -1.58
C PHE A 71 9.47 10.06 -1.37
N GLU A 72 9.60 10.51 -0.12
CA GLU A 72 9.83 11.91 0.21
C GLU A 72 11.31 12.13 0.53
N GLY A 73 11.95 13.03 -0.23
CA GLY A 73 13.41 13.10 -0.30
C GLY A 73 13.96 11.82 -0.93
N ASN A 74 14.31 10.83 -0.11
CA ASN A 74 14.74 9.51 -0.57
C ASN A 74 14.08 8.34 0.18
N ASN A 75 13.15 8.63 1.09
CA ASN A 75 12.67 7.65 2.06
C ASN A 75 11.22 7.26 1.74
N LEU A 76 10.93 5.96 1.75
CA LEU A 76 9.57 5.46 1.54
C LEU A 76 8.64 6.02 2.63
N SER A 77 7.64 6.81 2.22
CA SER A 77 6.67 7.43 3.12
C SER A 77 5.24 6.94 2.86
N GLN A 78 4.97 6.48 1.64
CA GLN A 78 3.63 6.10 1.23
C GLN A 78 3.64 4.96 0.19
N VAL A 79 2.67 4.05 0.32
CA VAL A 79 2.36 3.00 -0.65
C VAL A 79 0.92 3.19 -1.11
N VAL A 80 0.71 3.30 -2.42
CA VAL A 80 -0.62 3.42 -3.03
C VAL A 80 -0.90 2.17 -3.84
N THR A 81 -2.04 1.54 -3.62
CA THR A 81 -2.53 0.40 -4.38
C THR A 81 -3.85 0.77 -5.03
N THR A 82 -3.92 0.60 -6.35
CA THR A 82 -5.08 0.89 -7.18
C THR A 82 -5.69 -0.42 -7.66
N ILE A 83 -6.99 -0.57 -7.46
CA ILE A 83 -7.79 -1.71 -7.90
C ILE A 83 -8.77 -1.22 -8.98
N VAL A 84 -8.81 -1.95 -10.09
CA VAL A 84 -9.79 -1.73 -11.17
C VAL A 84 -10.70 -2.95 -11.32
N GLY A 85 -11.98 -2.69 -11.59
CA GLY A 85 -13.01 -3.73 -11.71
C GLY A 85 -12.97 -4.53 -13.00
N VAL A 86 -12.18 -4.13 -14.01
CA VAL A 86 -12.02 -4.82 -15.30
C VAL A 86 -10.61 -4.67 -15.85
N GLU A 87 -10.10 -5.73 -16.50
CA GLU A 87 -8.74 -5.79 -17.08
C GLU A 87 -8.62 -4.99 -18.40
N ASP A 88 -9.72 -4.85 -19.15
CA ASP A 88 -9.78 -4.06 -20.39
C ASP A 88 -10.77 -2.90 -20.20
N TYR A 89 -10.27 -1.67 -20.19
CA TYR A 89 -11.07 -0.42 -20.26
C TYR A 89 -11.75 -0.24 -21.64
N ALA A 90 -12.41 -1.29 -22.14
CA ALA A 90 -13.25 -1.24 -23.31
C ALA A 90 -14.72 -1.16 -22.87
N SER A 91 -15.47 -0.25 -23.48
CA SER A 91 -16.93 -0.33 -23.49
C SER A 91 -17.35 -1.76 -23.89
N PRO A 92 -18.23 -2.43 -23.15
CA PRO A 92 -19.18 -1.89 -22.18
C PRO A 92 -18.66 -1.77 -20.73
N LYS A 93 -19.42 -1.03 -19.93
CA LYS A 93 -19.24 -0.71 -18.50
C LYS A 93 -18.70 -1.89 -17.65
N PRO A 94 -17.80 -1.63 -16.67
CA PRO A 94 -17.27 -2.65 -15.77
C PRO A 94 -18.37 -3.45 -15.05
N ASN A 95 -18.15 -4.75 -14.86
CA ASN A 95 -19.02 -5.58 -14.04
C ASN A 95 -18.82 -5.25 -12.55
N PHE A 96 -19.82 -4.62 -11.93
CA PHE A 96 -19.80 -4.23 -10.53
C PHE A 96 -19.60 -5.42 -9.57
N ASP A 97 -20.04 -6.62 -9.92
CA ASP A 97 -19.85 -7.81 -9.09
C ASP A 97 -18.39 -8.26 -9.04
N ASN A 98 -17.65 -8.15 -10.16
CA ASN A 98 -16.21 -8.42 -10.18
C ASN A 98 -15.45 -7.44 -9.28
N PHE A 99 -15.81 -6.15 -9.36
CA PHE A 99 -15.26 -5.14 -8.48
C PHE A 99 -15.52 -5.46 -7.00
N LYS A 100 -16.77 -5.79 -6.63
CA LYS A 100 -17.11 -6.16 -5.24
C LYS A 100 -16.28 -7.32 -4.72
N GLN A 101 -15.99 -8.33 -5.55
CA GLN A 101 -15.13 -9.45 -5.15
C GLN A 101 -13.70 -8.98 -4.82
N LYS A 102 -13.10 -8.13 -5.66
CA LYS A 102 -11.77 -7.56 -5.41
C LYS A 102 -11.75 -6.67 -4.18
N LEU A 103 -12.76 -5.80 -4.03
CA LEU A 103 -12.90 -4.94 -2.86
C LEU A 103 -13.02 -5.75 -1.57
N ASN A 104 -13.85 -6.79 -1.54
CA ASN A 104 -14.01 -7.65 -0.37
C ASN A 104 -12.71 -8.40 0.00
N SER A 105 -11.97 -8.85 -1.01
CA SER A 105 -10.69 -9.54 -0.80
C SER A 105 -9.67 -8.59 -0.18
N GLU A 106 -9.66 -7.34 -0.64
CA GLU A 106 -8.78 -6.30 -0.10
C GLU A 106 -9.20 -5.83 1.29
N ILE A 107 -10.50 -5.65 1.56
CA ILE A 107 -11.00 -5.36 2.91
C ILE A 107 -10.62 -6.50 3.88
N SER A 108 -10.69 -7.75 3.43
CA SER A 108 -10.27 -8.91 4.22
C SER A 108 -8.78 -8.86 4.53
N TYR A 109 -7.94 -8.54 3.54
CA TYR A 109 -6.51 -8.32 3.74
C TYR A 109 -6.25 -7.18 4.74
N LEU A 110 -6.93 -6.04 4.59
CA LEU A 110 -6.81 -4.91 5.50
C LEU A 110 -7.21 -5.30 6.94
N ALA A 111 -8.30 -6.06 7.10
CA ALA A 111 -8.75 -6.54 8.39
C ALA A 111 -7.71 -7.46 9.06
N GLU A 112 -7.03 -8.33 8.30
CA GLU A 112 -5.89 -9.12 8.79
C GLU A 112 -4.70 -8.25 9.25
N LYS A 113 -4.59 -7.03 8.72
CA LYS A 113 -3.61 -6.02 9.15
C LYS A 113 -4.13 -5.11 10.25
N GLY A 114 -5.30 -5.37 10.83
CA GLY A 114 -5.86 -4.61 11.93
C GLY A 114 -6.67 -3.38 11.52
N PHE A 115 -7.05 -3.26 10.25
CA PHE A 115 -8.10 -2.34 9.83
C PHE A 115 -9.39 -2.70 10.58
N ASP A 116 -9.97 -1.75 11.30
CA ASP A 116 -11.01 -2.07 12.26
C ASP A 116 -12.31 -2.51 11.57
N LYS A 117 -13.06 -3.35 12.28
CA LYS A 117 -14.27 -3.97 11.76
C LYS A 117 -15.37 -2.95 11.44
N GLU A 118 -15.49 -1.88 12.23
CA GLU A 118 -16.54 -0.88 12.03
C GLU A 118 -16.31 -0.12 10.72
N THR A 119 -15.06 0.24 10.45
CA THR A 119 -14.66 0.88 9.19
C THR A 119 -14.87 -0.08 8.00
N ALA A 120 -14.49 -1.36 8.12
CA ALA A 120 -14.74 -2.37 7.08
C ALA A 120 -16.25 -2.55 6.79
N ASP A 121 -17.06 -2.66 7.84
CA ASP A 121 -18.52 -2.77 7.73
C ASP A 121 -19.13 -1.50 7.12
N SER A 122 -18.59 -0.30 7.43
CA SER A 122 -19.01 0.96 6.80
C SER A 122 -18.80 0.94 5.28
N VAL A 123 -17.62 0.51 4.81
CA VAL A 123 -17.36 0.37 3.37
C VAL A 123 -18.33 -0.61 2.73
N ASN A 124 -18.48 -1.80 3.32
CA ASN A 124 -19.37 -2.83 2.81
C ASN A 124 -20.82 -2.32 2.70
N ASN A 125 -21.32 -1.63 3.73
CA ASN A 125 -22.68 -1.09 3.74
C ASN A 125 -22.89 0.02 2.70
N LYS A 126 -21.87 0.84 2.45
CA LYS A 126 -21.93 1.87 1.39
C LYS A 126 -21.80 1.24 -0.01
N CYS A 127 -21.05 0.15 -0.14
CA CYS A 127 -20.78 -0.52 -1.41
C CYS A 127 -21.70 -1.70 -1.77
N GLN A 128 -23.02 -1.54 -1.55
CA GLN A 128 -24.02 -2.56 -1.90
C GLN A 128 -24.43 -2.55 -3.38
N SER A 129 -24.41 -1.38 -4.00
CA SER A 129 -24.76 -1.15 -5.40
C SER A 129 -23.76 -0.21 -6.03
N GLU A 130 -23.72 -0.17 -7.36
CA GLU A 130 -22.85 0.76 -8.07
C GLU A 130 -23.11 2.20 -7.61
N ALA A 131 -24.37 2.66 -7.66
CA ALA A 131 -24.74 4.04 -7.29
C ALA A 131 -24.36 4.42 -5.85
N SER A 132 -24.41 3.47 -4.91
CA SER A 132 -24.08 3.73 -3.51
C SER A 132 -22.57 3.64 -3.21
N CYS A 133 -21.81 2.97 -4.09
CA CYS A 133 -20.38 2.74 -3.93
C CYS A 133 -19.51 3.83 -4.58
N ASP A 134 -20.11 4.89 -5.13
CA ASP A 134 -19.37 6.05 -5.63
C ASP A 134 -18.92 6.96 -4.48
N LYS A 135 -17.65 7.40 -4.51
CA LYS A 135 -17.06 8.35 -3.56
C LYS A 135 -17.14 7.90 -2.10
N VAL A 136 -16.92 6.62 -1.86
CA VAL A 136 -16.81 6.07 -0.50
C VAL A 136 -15.37 6.23 -0.03
N GLY A 137 -15.18 6.97 1.05
CA GLY A 137 -13.88 7.19 1.67
C GLY A 137 -13.88 6.78 3.13
N GLU A 138 -12.91 5.97 3.53
CA GLU A 138 -12.73 5.50 4.89
C GLU A 138 -11.25 5.44 5.27
N SER A 139 -10.94 5.54 6.57
CA SER A 139 -9.55 5.55 7.04
C SER A 139 -9.44 4.92 8.42
N ALA A 140 -8.42 4.09 8.63
CA ALA A 140 -8.19 3.44 9.91
C ALA A 140 -6.71 3.10 10.12
N GLN A 141 -6.32 2.99 11.39
CA GLN A 141 -4.99 2.55 11.77
C GLN A 141 -4.86 1.03 11.61
N THR A 142 -3.78 0.61 10.95
CA THR A 142 -3.41 -0.80 10.80
C THR A 142 -2.05 -1.05 11.46
N SER A 143 -1.64 -2.32 11.55
CA SER A 143 -0.29 -2.70 11.96
C SER A 143 0.80 -2.28 10.95
N LEU A 144 0.41 -1.87 9.73
CA LEU A 144 1.32 -1.43 8.68
C LEU A 144 1.40 0.11 8.57
N GLY A 145 0.59 0.86 9.32
CA GLY A 145 0.46 2.31 9.20
C GLY A 145 -0.98 2.77 9.04
N MET A 146 -1.17 4.05 8.72
CA MET A 146 -2.50 4.61 8.46
C MET A 146 -2.95 4.20 7.07
N SER A 147 -4.08 3.48 6.98
CA SER A 147 -4.68 3.06 5.72
C SER A 147 -5.87 3.94 5.39
N ASN A 148 -5.90 4.45 4.16
CA ASN A 148 -7.00 5.24 3.60
C ASN A 148 -7.54 4.51 2.38
N LEU A 149 -8.81 4.13 2.41
CA LEU A 149 -9.51 3.49 1.29
C LEU A 149 -10.45 4.51 0.66
N TRP A 150 -10.31 4.70 -0.65
CA TRP A 150 -11.17 5.55 -1.46
C TRP A 150 -11.74 4.76 -2.64
N VAL A 151 -13.04 4.83 -2.87
CA VAL A 151 -13.75 4.09 -3.91
C VAL A 151 -14.48 5.08 -4.83
N THR A 152 -14.32 4.96 -6.14
CA THR A 152 -14.99 5.80 -7.15
C THR A 152 -15.34 4.98 -8.38
N ILE A 153 -16.58 4.99 -8.85
CA ILE A 153 -17.03 4.09 -9.94
C ILE A 153 -16.92 4.72 -11.35
N ASN A 154 -16.34 5.93 -11.45
CA ASN A 154 -16.33 6.73 -12.68
C ASN A 154 -15.14 7.72 -12.71
N PRO A 155 -14.56 8.06 -13.88
CA PRO A 155 -14.10 7.20 -14.98
C PRO A 155 -12.71 6.54 -14.72
N THR A 156 -12.19 6.66 -13.49
CA THR A 156 -10.83 6.31 -13.07
C THR A 156 -10.89 5.33 -11.86
N PRO A 157 -9.77 4.86 -11.24
CA PRO A 157 -9.69 3.69 -10.34
C PRO A 157 -10.91 3.37 -9.49
N ILE A 158 -11.34 2.10 -9.48
CA ILE A 158 -12.55 1.74 -8.73
C ILE A 158 -12.30 1.74 -7.23
N ALA A 159 -11.11 1.34 -6.77
CA ALA A 159 -10.66 1.60 -5.41
C ALA A 159 -9.17 1.98 -5.37
N ILE A 160 -8.81 2.85 -4.43
CA ILE A 160 -7.45 3.32 -4.16
C ILE A 160 -7.21 3.17 -2.66
N ILE A 161 -6.13 2.48 -2.30
CA ILE A 161 -5.71 2.29 -0.92
C ILE A 161 -4.37 2.94 -0.73
N THR A 162 -4.26 3.74 0.31
CA THR A 162 -3.03 4.45 0.65
C THR A 162 -2.60 4.09 2.05
N PHE A 163 -1.44 3.44 2.17
CA PHE A 163 -0.73 3.31 3.43
C PHE A 163 0.26 4.45 3.58
N THR A 164 0.24 5.12 4.72
CA THR A 164 1.17 6.19 5.06
C THR A 164 1.83 5.90 6.41
N GLN A 165 3.13 6.23 6.51
CA GLN A 165 3.84 6.25 7.78
C GLN A 165 3.13 7.21 8.77
N GLN A 166 2.96 6.77 10.03
CA GLN A 166 2.46 7.64 11.10
C GLN A 166 3.52 8.65 11.56
#